data_AF-A0A662VD14-F1
#
_entry.id   AF-A0A662VD14-F1
#
_cell.length_a   1.000
_cell.length_b   1.000
_cell.length_c   1.000
_cell.angle_alpha   90.00
_cell.angle_beta   90.00
_cell.angle_gamma   90.00
#
_symmetry.space_group_name_H-M   'P 1'
#
loop_
_entity.id
_entity.type
_entity.pdbx_description
1 polymer ?
#
loop_
_entity_poly.entity_id
_entity_poly.type
_entity_poly.pdbx_seq_one_letter_code
_entity_poly.pdbx_strand_id
1 'polypeptide(L)' 'MNEKVMPHHFIKMKKQGKKIVMVTAYTYYQAKIVDEAGVDGILVGDSLGMVIMGYKT' A
#
# COMPACT_ATOMS: atom_id res chain seq x y z
N MET A 1 -4.87 -10.91 1.38
CA MET A 1 -3.84 -11.95 1.04
C MET A 1 -3.71 -12.99 2.17
N ASN A 2 -3.39 -14.27 1.88
CA ASN A 2 -3.25 -15.30 2.93
C ASN A 2 -1.90 -15.28 3.69
N GLU A 3 -0.93 -14.45 3.27
CA GLU A 3 0.39 -14.38 3.91
C GLU A 3 0.78 -12.91 4.17
N LYS A 4 1.37 -12.65 5.33
CA LYS A 4 1.79 -11.30 5.77
C LYS A 4 3.00 -10.83 4.97
N VAL A 5 2.89 -9.66 4.32
CA VAL A 5 4.02 -9.05 3.61
C VAL A 5 5.03 -8.45 4.61
N MET A 6 6.32 -8.71 4.39
CA MET A 6 7.43 -8.24 5.22
C MET A 6 8.50 -7.56 4.36
N PRO A 7 9.37 -6.70 4.92
CA PRO A 7 10.37 -5.95 4.14
C PRO A 7 11.26 -6.80 3.22
N HIS A 8 11.70 -7.97 3.69
CA HIS A 8 12.53 -8.88 2.91
C HIS A 8 11.81 -9.50 1.69
N HIS A 9 10.47 -9.54 1.68
CA HIS A 9 9.69 -9.97 0.52
C HIS A 9 9.88 -8.99 -0.65
N PHE A 10 9.91 -7.68 -0.42
CA PHE A 10 10.14 -6.69 -1.48
C PHE A 10 11.53 -6.85 -2.12
N ILE A 11 12.55 -7.16 -1.32
CA ILE A 11 13.90 -7.46 -1.83
C ILE A 11 13.87 -8.68 -2.74
N LYS A 12 13.15 -9.74 -2.33
CA LYS A 12 12.96 -10.97 -3.12
C LYS A 12 12.21 -10.69 -4.42
N MET A 13 11.10 -9.94 -4.37
CA MET A 13 10.32 -9.54 -5.56
C MET A 13 11.18 -8.78 -6.56
N LYS A 14 11.97 -7.81 -6.10
CA LYS A 14 12.92 -7.06 -6.93
C LYS A 14 13.94 -7.99 -7.62
N LYS A 15 14.55 -8.91 -6.87
CA LYS A 15 15.52 -9.89 -7.42
C LYS A 15 14.89 -10.81 -8.47
N GLN A 16 13.61 -11.14 -8.30
CA GLN A 16 12.84 -11.99 -9.21
C GLN A 16 12.23 -11.23 -10.40
N GLY A 17 12.39 -9.90 -10.47
CA GLY A 17 11.75 -9.08 -11.49
C GLY A 17 10.22 -8.97 -11.34
N LYS A 18 9.64 -9.44 -10.23
CA LYS A 18 8.21 -9.28 -9.93
C LYS A 18 7.93 -7.81 -9.59
N LYS A 19 6.96 -7.20 -10.28
CA LYS A 19 6.51 -5.83 -9.97
C LYS A 19 5.83 -5.79 -8.61
N ILE A 20 6.10 -4.71 -7.87
CA ILE A 20 5.52 -4.44 -6.55
C ILE A 20 4.41 -3.41 -6.75
N VAL A 21 3.20 -3.74 -6.29
CA VAL A 21 2.03 -2.86 -6.35
C VAL A 21 1.79 -2.24 -4.99
N MET A 22 1.76 -0.91 -4.93
CA MET A 22 1.46 -0.15 -3.71
C MET A 22 0.33 0.84 -3.94
N VAL A 23 -0.52 1.01 -2.93
CA VAL A 23 -1.66 1.93 -2.97
C VAL A 23 -1.72 2.73 -1.66
N THR A 24 -2.17 3.98 -1.72
CA THR A 24 -2.44 4.76 -0.51
C THR A 24 -3.78 4.37 0.09
N ALA A 25 -3.82 4.20 1.41
CA ALA A 25 -5.07 4.00 2.15
C ALA A 25 -4.96 4.70 3.50
N TYR A 26 -6.04 5.37 3.91
CA TYR A 26 -6.05 6.27 5.07
C TYR A 26 -7.06 5.86 6.14
N THR A 27 -7.94 4.90 5.84
CA THR A 27 -8.96 4.38 6.76
C THR A 27 -8.96 2.86 6.81
N TYR A 28 -9.56 2.30 7.86
CA TYR A 28 -9.72 0.85 8.00
C TYR A 28 -10.41 0.21 6.79
N TYR A 29 -11.51 0.79 6.32
CA TYR A 29 -12.28 0.22 5.20
C TYR A 29 -11.48 0.22 3.90
N GLN A 30 -10.74 1.30 3.61
CA GLN A 30 -9.85 1.36 2.46
C GLN A 30 -8.75 0.29 2.56
N ALA A 31 -8.10 0.18 3.72
CA ALA A 31 -7.03 -0.80 3.94
C ALA A 31 -7.52 -2.24 3.75
N LYS A 32 -8.74 -2.55 4.24
CA LYS A 32 -9.37 -3.86 4.06
C LYS A 32 -9.60 -4.18 2.59
N ILE A 33 -10.19 -3.25 1.84
CA ILE A 33 -10.49 -3.44 0.41
C ILE A 33 -9.22 -3.68 -0.39
N VAL A 34 -8.16 -2.89 -0.16
CA VAL A 34 -6.92 -3.04 -0.93
C VAL A 34 -6.13 -4.31 -0.56
N ASP A 35 -6.19 -4.77 0.70
CA ASP A 35 -5.62 -6.07 1.07
C ASP A 35 -6.34 -7.25 0.40
N GLU A 36 -7.67 -7.17 0.31
CA GLU A 36 -8.50 -8.14 -0.42
C GLU A 36 -8.20 -8.12 -1.93
N ALA A 37 -7.89 -6.95 -2.49
CA ALA A 37 -7.46 -6.78 -3.89
C ALA A 37 -6.01 -7.28 -4.15
N GLY A 38 -5.25 -7.60 -3.11
CA GLY A 38 -3.92 -8.20 -3.23
C GLY A 38 -2.79 -7.21 -3.57
N VAL A 39 -2.85 -5.98 -3.05
CA VAL A 39 -1.71 -5.05 -3.13
C VAL A 39 -0.53 -5.57 -2.29
N ASP A 40 0.71 -5.35 -2.73
CA ASP A 40 1.89 -5.80 -1.99
C ASP A 40 2.22 -4.86 -0.81
N GLY A 41 1.69 -3.64 -0.79
CA GLY A 41 1.89 -2.70 0.31
C GLY A 41 0.91 -1.53 0.33
N ILE A 42 0.70 -0.98 1.53
CA ILE A 42 -0.12 0.20 1.78
C ILE A 42 0.80 1.35 2.24
N LEU A 43 0.67 2.52 1.61
CA LEU A 43 1.36 3.73 2.01
C LEU A 43 0.40 4.70 2.72
N VAL A 44 0.56 4.87 4.03
CA VAL A 44 -0.09 5.96 4.77
C VAL A 44 0.78 7.21 4.59
N GLY A 45 0.54 7.91 3.49
CA GLY A 45 1.33 9.09 3.09
C GLY A 45 0.75 10.42 3.57
N ASP A 46 1.58 11.45 3.52
CA ASP A 46 1.22 12.87 3.72
C ASP A 46 0.18 13.39 2.70
N SER A 47 0.08 12.75 1.54
CA SER A 47 -1.00 12.93 0.54
C SER A 47 -2.42 12.91 1.13
N LEU A 48 -2.63 12.31 2.32
CA LEU A 48 -3.82 12.47 3.15
C LEU A 48 -4.27 13.95 3.25
N GLY A 49 -3.32 14.86 3.42
CA GLY A 49 -3.60 16.29 3.57
C GLY A 49 -4.32 16.87 2.38
N MET A 50 -3.92 16.48 1.16
CA MET A 50 -4.57 16.95 -0.05
C MET A 50 -5.89 16.23 -0.30
N VAL A 51 -5.91 14.90 -0.22
CA VAL A 51 -7.04 14.10 -0.73
C VAL A 51 -8.16 13.88 0.29
N ILE A 52 -7.87 13.98 1.60
CA ILE A 52 -8.85 13.84 2.68
C ILE A 52 -9.09 15.18 3.39
N MET A 53 -8.04 15.93 3.72
CA MET A 53 -8.16 17.17 4.50
C MET A 53 -8.36 18.43 3.65
N GLY A 54 -8.16 18.35 2.32
CA GLY A 54 -8.35 19.48 1.41
C GLY A 54 -7.25 20.56 1.47
N TYR A 55 -6.09 20.24 2.03
CA TYR A 55 -4.93 21.14 1.98
C TYR A 55 -4.42 21.29 0.56
N LYS A 56 -3.96 22.52 0.23
CA LYS A 56 -3.40 22.79 -1.10
C LYS A 56 -2.05 22.11 -1.30
N THR A 57 -1.24 22.06 -0.25
CA THR A 57 0.05 21.35 -0.17
C THR A 57 0.38 21.15 1.30
#